data_AF-A0A1E4T2X4-F1
#
_entry.id   AF-A0A1E4T2X4-F1
#
_cell.length_a   1.000
_cell.length_b   1.000
_cell.length_c   1.000
_cell.angle_alpha   90.00
_cell.angle_beta   90.00
_cell.angle_gamma   90.00
#
_symmetry.space_group_name_H-M   'P 1'
#
loop_
_entity.id
_entity.type
_entity.pdbx_description
1 polymer ?
#
loop_
_entity_poly.entity_id
_entity_poly.type
_entity_poly.pdbx_seq_one_letter_code
_entity_poly.pdbx_strand_id
1 'polypeptide(L)'
;SLTQLARIKCIQNAHLINDIGIAPYHLIEPILKKKSANSLKLMELQSPQIIANSEPLWRSLIKRDFNDRPLDLITIKNGKKLKFKARDLYYKYLKERENQRLLAAENLKLITKQLTIEKNKNKIKALNHVI
;
A
#
# COMPACT_ATOMS: atom_id res chain seq x y z
N SER A 1 -6.53 -21.62 27.20
CA SER A 1 -6.10 -20.57 28.14
C SER A 1 -6.79 -19.26 27.82
N LEU A 2 -7.30 -18.54 28.82
CA LEU A 2 -8.00 -17.26 28.66
C LEU A 2 -7.14 -16.19 27.97
N THR A 3 -5.83 -16.19 28.25
CA THR A 3 -4.87 -15.25 27.68
C THR A 3 -4.74 -15.38 26.16
N GLN A 4 -4.86 -16.60 25.64
CA GLN A 4 -4.78 -16.87 24.21
C GLN A 4 -6.04 -16.41 23.48
N LEU A 5 -7.21 -16.62 24.09
CA LEU A 5 -8.49 -16.11 23.58
C LEU A 5 -8.51 -14.57 23.57
N ALA A 6 -8.04 -13.94 24.63
CA ALA A 6 -7.90 -12.49 24.71
C ALA A 6 -6.98 -11.95 23.60
N ARG A 7 -5.83 -12.59 23.39
CA ARG A 7 -4.90 -12.22 22.29
C ARG A 7 -5.57 -12.32 20.92
N ILE A 8 -6.29 -13.41 20.65
CA ILE A 8 -7.01 -13.58 19.37
C ILE A 8 -8.05 -12.47 19.19
N LYS A 9 -8.80 -12.13 20.24
CA LYS A 9 -9.80 -11.05 20.19
C LYS A 9 -9.17 -9.68 19.96
N CYS A 10 -8.01 -9.39 20.55
CA CYS A 10 -7.27 -8.16 20.28
C CYS A 10 -6.76 -8.10 18.83
N ILE A 11 -6.33 -9.23 18.27
CA ILE A 11 -5.90 -9.30 16.86
C ILE A 11 -7.09 -9.09 15.91
N GLN A 12 -8.24 -9.71 16.18
CA GLN A 12 -9.47 -9.52 15.39
C GLN A 12 -9.93 -8.06 15.39
N ASN A 13 -9.86 -7.41 16.56
CA ASN A 13 -10.26 -6.02 16.75
C ASN A 13 -9.08 -5.06 16.68
N ALA A 14 -8.00 -5.43 15.98
CA ALA A 14 -6.80 -4.61 15.90
C ALA A 14 -7.13 -3.19 15.43
N HIS A 15 -8.11 -3.01 14.52
CA HIS A 15 -8.54 -1.71 14.02
C HIS A 15 -9.01 -0.72 15.10
N LEU A 16 -9.61 -1.18 16.21
CA LEU A 16 -10.11 -0.33 17.30
C LEU A 16 -9.01 0.16 18.26
N ILE A 17 -7.88 -0.55 18.31
CA ILE A 17 -6.77 -0.22 19.20
C ILE A 17 -6.02 0.97 18.59
N ASN A 18 -6.06 2.13 19.24
CA ASN A 18 -5.38 3.33 18.75
C ASN A 18 -4.08 3.63 19.51
N ASP A 19 -4.05 3.29 20.80
CA ASP A 19 -2.88 3.48 21.66
C ASP A 19 -2.55 2.17 22.39
N ILE A 20 -1.25 2.00 22.63
CA ILE A 20 -0.64 0.80 23.21
C ILE A 20 0.07 1.15 24.53
N GLY A 21 0.28 2.44 24.81
CA GLY A 21 0.91 2.90 26.04
C GLY A 21 2.29 2.29 26.25
N ILE A 22 2.48 1.60 27.38
CA ILE A 22 3.76 1.02 27.84
C ILE A 22 3.78 -0.52 27.62
N ALA A 23 2.89 -1.05 26.80
CA ALA A 23 2.84 -2.50 26.60
C ALA A 23 4.12 -3.03 25.92
N PRO A 24 4.62 -4.21 26.35
CA PRO A 24 5.85 -4.78 25.80
C PRO A 24 5.68 -5.15 24.32
N TYR A 25 6.74 -4.91 23.52
CA TYR A 25 6.73 -5.08 22.07
C TYR A 25 6.25 -6.48 21.62
N HIS A 26 6.70 -7.54 22.29
CA HIS A 26 6.35 -8.92 21.93
C HIS A 26 4.84 -9.23 22.05
N LEU A 27 4.13 -8.54 22.93
CA LEU A 27 2.69 -8.75 23.10
C LEU A 27 1.89 -8.08 21.99
N ILE A 28 2.39 -6.96 21.48
CA ILE A 28 1.69 -6.07 20.54
C ILE A 28 2.04 -6.37 19.09
N GLU A 29 3.20 -6.97 18.84
CA GLU A 29 3.70 -7.39 17.53
C GLU A 29 2.62 -8.06 16.65
N PRO A 30 1.89 -9.10 17.12
CA PRO A 30 0.87 -9.76 16.28
C PRO A 30 -0.32 -8.86 15.94
N ILE A 31 -0.65 -7.89 16.80
CA ILE A 31 -1.72 -6.92 16.59
C ILE A 31 -1.27 -5.89 15.55
N LEU A 32 -0.06 -5.35 15.72
CA LEU A 32 0.55 -4.37 14.81
C LEU A 32 0.72 -4.93 13.39
N LYS A 33 1.09 -6.20 13.25
CA LYS A 33 1.25 -6.86 11.95
C LYS A 33 -0.04 -6.92 11.13
N LYS A 34 -1.21 -6.88 11.79
CA LYS A 34 -2.52 -6.87 11.12
C LYS A 34 -3.03 -5.47 10.78
N LYS A 35 -2.42 -4.41 11.32
CA LYS A 35 -2.82 -3.03 11.03
C LYS A 35 -2.52 -2.63 9.58
N SER A 36 -3.15 -1.55 9.15
CA SER A 36 -2.83 -0.88 7.89
C SER A 36 -1.56 0.00 8.05
N ALA A 37 -0.90 0.31 6.95
CA ALA A 37 0.26 1.21 6.96
C ALA A 37 -0.03 2.59 7.55
N ASN A 38 -1.22 3.15 7.28
CA ASN A 38 -1.64 4.44 7.81
C ASN A 38 -1.83 4.38 9.33
N SER A 39 -2.53 3.35 9.82
CA SER A 39 -2.70 3.14 11.27
C SER A 39 -1.37 2.90 11.97
N LEU A 40 -0.46 2.14 11.35
CA LEU A 40 0.88 1.90 11.90
C LEU A 40 1.68 3.20 12.02
N LYS A 41 1.61 4.08 11.01
CA LYS A 41 2.24 5.41 11.06
C LYS A 41 1.70 6.27 12.21
N LEU A 42 0.38 6.25 12.42
CA LEU A 42 -0.24 6.99 13.53
C LEU A 42 0.21 6.43 14.89
N MET A 43 0.30 5.11 15.01
CA MET A 43 0.83 4.46 16.22
C MET A 43 2.31 4.80 16.46
N GLU A 44 3.13 4.86 15.42
CA GLU A 44 4.52 5.32 15.55
C GLU A 44 4.61 6.76 16.08
N LEU A 45 3.65 7.62 15.73
CA LEU A 45 3.58 9.00 16.21
C LEU A 45 3.20 9.05 17.71
N GLN A 46 2.25 8.21 18.14
CA GLN A 46 1.75 8.20 19.52
C GLN A 46 2.68 7.45 20.48
N SER A 47 3.31 6.37 20.01
CA SER A 47 4.14 5.48 20.80
C SER A 47 5.52 5.32 20.14
N PRO A 48 6.48 6.24 20.41
CA PRO A 48 7.79 6.22 19.76
C PRO A 48 8.64 4.99 20.12
N GLN A 49 8.30 4.28 21.19
CA GLN A 49 8.95 3.04 21.62
C GLN A 49 8.88 1.93 20.55
N ILE A 50 7.86 1.96 19.69
CA ILE A 50 7.65 0.96 18.65
C ILE A 50 8.58 1.19 17.44
N ILE A 51 9.06 2.43 17.25
CA ILE A 51 9.86 2.82 16.08
C ILE A 51 11.16 2.00 15.98
N ALA A 52 11.79 1.69 17.11
CA ALA A 52 13.02 0.90 17.14
C ALA A 52 12.85 -0.48 16.50
N ASN A 53 11.66 -1.08 16.66
CA ASN A 53 11.35 -2.43 16.19
C ASN A 53 10.35 -2.43 15.01
N SER A 54 10.11 -1.28 14.36
CA SER A 54 9.06 -1.19 13.34
C SER A 54 9.49 -1.74 11.97
N GLU A 55 10.79 -1.91 11.71
CA GLU A 55 11.29 -2.45 10.44
C GLU A 55 10.66 -3.79 10.01
N PRO A 56 10.60 -4.84 10.86
CA PRO A 56 9.92 -6.10 10.50
C PRO A 56 8.43 -5.94 10.21
N LEU A 57 7.75 -4.98 10.86
CA LEU A 57 6.34 -4.70 10.60
C LEU A 57 6.15 -4.14 9.18
N TRP A 58 6.97 -3.15 8.80
CA TRP A 58 6.95 -2.58 7.45
C TRP A 58 7.32 -3.62 6.38
N ARG A 59 8.28 -4.51 6.64
CA ARG A 59 8.59 -5.63 5.73
C ARG A 59 7.38 -6.55 5.52
N SER A 60 6.66 -6.86 6.59
CA SER A 60 5.43 -7.67 6.49
C SER A 60 4.33 -6.96 5.70
N LEU A 61 4.23 -5.63 5.80
CA LEU A 61 3.28 -4.83 5.01
C LEU A 61 3.65 -4.84 3.53
N ILE A 62 4.93 -4.64 3.19
CA ILE A 62 5.41 -4.73 1.80
C ILE A 62 5.11 -6.10 1.22
N LYS A 63 5.42 -7.17 1.96
CA LYS A 63 5.15 -8.55 1.52
C LYS A 63 3.67 -8.83 1.27
N ARG A 64 2.76 -8.13 1.96
CA ARG A 64 1.31 -8.33 1.84
C ARG A 64 0.69 -7.48 0.74
N ASP A 65 1.14 -6.24 0.62
CA ASP A 65 0.52 -5.24 -0.25
C ASP A 65 1.22 -5.17 -1.62
N PHE A 66 2.46 -5.64 -1.72
CA PHE A 66 3.32 -5.61 -2.91
C PHE A 66 4.10 -6.91 -3.09
N ASN A 67 3.41 -8.03 -3.28
CA ASN A 67 4.02 -9.37 -3.40
C ASN A 67 5.07 -9.44 -4.53
N ASP A 68 4.89 -8.67 -5.61
CA ASP A 68 5.75 -8.69 -6.79
C ASP A 68 7.04 -7.86 -6.64
N ARG A 69 7.23 -7.17 -5.51
CA ARG A 69 8.32 -6.21 -5.32
C ARG A 69 9.36 -6.72 -4.30
N PRO A 70 10.65 -6.44 -4.54
CA PRO A 70 11.72 -6.90 -3.63
C PRO A 70 11.63 -6.20 -2.27
N LEU A 71 11.87 -6.97 -1.20
CA LEU A 71 11.80 -6.49 0.19
C LEU A 71 13.02 -5.67 0.62
N ASP A 72 14.15 -5.85 -0.07
CA ASP A 72 15.40 -5.16 0.18
C ASP A 72 15.92 -4.55 -1.12
N LEU A 73 15.96 -3.22 -1.18
CA LEU A 73 16.69 -2.51 -2.22
C LEU A 73 18.01 -2.02 -1.64
N ILE A 74 19.09 -2.38 -2.32
CA ILE A 74 20.42 -1.86 -2.06
C ILE A 74 20.71 -0.85 -3.17
N THR A 75 20.97 0.40 -2.80
CA THR A 75 21.44 1.42 -3.74
C THR A 75 22.90 1.69 -3.47
N ILE A 76 23.68 1.87 -4.53
CA ILE A 76 25.06 2.34 -4.42
C ILE A 76 25.02 3.86 -4.58
N LYS A 77 25.37 4.60 -3.52
CA LYS A 77 25.62 6.06 -3.59
C LYS A 77 27.04 6.31 -3.13
N ASN A 78 27.82 7.03 -3.94
CA ASN A 78 29.21 7.39 -3.65
C ASN A 78 30.08 6.17 -3.26
N GLY A 79 29.92 5.04 -3.95
CA GLY A 79 30.66 3.80 -3.68
C GLY A 79 30.21 3.02 -2.44
N LYS A 80 29.27 3.53 -1.64
CA LYS A 80 28.72 2.83 -0.46
C LYS A 80 27.37 2.21 -0.77
N LYS A 81 27.20 0.93 -0.40
CA LYS A 81 25.93 0.21 -0.44
C LYS A 81 25.03 0.72 0.71
N LEU A 82 24.02 1.51 0.37
CA LEU A 82 23.00 1.97 1.32
C LEU A 82 21.76 1.07 1.19
N LYS A 83 21.38 0.43 2.28
CA LYS A 83 20.13 -0.33 2.39
C LYS A 83 19.00 0.65 2.68
N PHE A 84 17.95 0.64 1.86
CA PHE A 84 16.76 1.44 2.15
C PHE A 84 16.04 0.90 3.39
N LYS A 85 15.55 1.80 4.25
CA LYS A 85 14.66 1.41 5.35
C LYS A 85 13.34 0.91 4.78
N ALA A 86 12.76 -0.13 5.41
CA ALA A 86 11.50 -0.73 4.96
C ALA A 86 10.35 0.30 4.90
N ARG A 87 10.31 1.25 5.83
CA ARG A 87 9.34 2.35 5.81
C ARG A 87 9.43 3.19 4.53
N ASP A 88 10.63 3.60 4.15
CA ASP A 88 10.85 4.45 2.96
C ASP A 88 10.53 3.68 1.67
N LEU A 89 10.86 2.38 1.63
CA LEU A 89 10.49 1.49 0.53
C LEU A 89 8.99 1.40 0.32
N TYR A 90 8.24 1.25 1.42
CA TYR A 90 6.78 1.17 1.33
C TYR A 90 6.19 2.45 0.71
N TYR A 91 6.61 3.64 1.14
CA TYR A 91 6.13 4.90 0.57
C TYR A 91 6.55 5.08 -0.90
N LYS A 92 7.75 4.63 -1.26
CA LYS A 92 8.20 4.64 -2.66
C LYS A 92 7.27 3.80 -3.53
N TYR A 93 6.97 2.57 -3.12
CA TYR A 93 6.07 1.69 -3.87
C TYR A 93 4.62 2.18 -3.90
N LEU A 94 4.15 2.78 -2.82
CA LEU A 94 2.84 3.42 -2.78
C LEU A 94 2.75 4.54 -3.83
N LYS A 95 3.75 5.43 -3.87
CA LYS A 95 3.82 6.53 -4.84
C LYS A 95 3.93 6.02 -6.28
N GLU A 96 4.75 5.01 -6.53
CA GLU A 96 4.86 4.39 -7.86
C GLU A 96 3.53 3.79 -8.32
N ARG A 97 2.81 3.09 -7.43
CA ARG A 97 1.49 2.53 -7.72
C ARG A 97 0.46 3.62 -8.04
N GLU A 98 0.45 4.71 -7.28
CA GLU A 98 -0.44 5.84 -7.56
C GLU A 98 -0.13 6.50 -8.91
N ASN A 99 1.16 6.73 -9.20
CA ASN A 99 1.59 7.28 -10.49
C ASN A 99 1.19 6.37 -11.66
N GLN A 100 1.38 5.06 -11.53
CA GLN A 100 0.95 4.09 -12.54
C GLN A 100 -0.56 4.14 -12.76
N ARG A 101 -1.36 4.27 -11.69
CA ARG A 101 -2.82 4.41 -11.79
C ARG A 101 -3.22 5.71 -12.51
N LEU A 102 -2.55 6.82 -12.19
CA LEU A 102 -2.81 8.12 -12.83
C LEU A 102 -2.48 8.08 -14.33
N LEU A 103 -1.31 7.56 -14.69
CA LEU A 103 -0.88 7.40 -16.08
C LEU A 103 -1.81 6.46 -16.87
N ALA A 104 -2.23 5.34 -16.27
CA ALA A 104 -3.18 4.43 -16.90
C ALA A 104 -4.54 5.10 -17.13
N ALA A 105 -5.04 5.86 -16.16
CA ALA A 105 -6.30 6.61 -16.31
C ALA A 105 -6.20 7.68 -17.40
N GLU A 106 -5.07 8.37 -17.52
CA GLU A 106 -4.82 9.34 -18.58
C GLU A 106 -4.78 8.67 -19.97
N ASN A 107 -4.03 7.58 -20.10
CA ASN A 107 -3.95 6.81 -21.34
C ASN A 107 -5.32 6.29 -21.77
N LEU A 108 -6.13 5.76 -20.85
CA LEU A 108 -7.50 5.32 -21.13
C LEU A 108 -8.39 6.46 -21.62
N LYS A 109 -8.27 7.67 -21.05
CA LYS A 109 -9.02 8.85 -21.52
C LYS A 109 -8.64 9.24 -22.95
N LEU A 110 -7.35 9.18 -23.29
CA LEU A 110 -6.88 9.48 -24.64
C LEU A 110 -7.41 8.45 -25.66
N ILE A 111 -7.30 7.16 -25.32
CA ILE A 111 -7.78 6.06 -26.18
C ILE A 111 -9.30 6.15 -26.37
N THR A 112 -10.06 6.36 -25.29
CA THR A 112 -11.53 6.49 -25.39
C THR A 112 -11.95 7.68 -26.25
N LYS A 113 -11.25 8.82 -26.15
CA LYS A 113 -11.48 9.98 -27.02
C LYS A 113 -11.18 9.69 -28.49
N GLN A 114 -10.10 8.96 -28.79
CA GLN A 114 -9.80 8.56 -30.16
C GLN A 114 -10.88 7.61 -30.70
N LEU A 115 -11.28 6.60 -29.92
CA LEU A 115 -12.32 5.66 -30.32
C LEU A 115 -13.68 6.32 -30.56
N THR A 116 -14.07 7.33 -29.78
CA THR A 116 -15.33 8.06 -30.02
C THR A 116 -15.27 8.88 -31.31
N ILE A 117 -14.14 9.49 -31.63
CA ILE A 117 -13.92 10.19 -32.89
C ILE A 117 -14.05 9.21 -34.07
N GLU A 118 -13.38 8.06 -34.01
CA GLU A 118 -13.46 7.04 -35.07
C GLU A 118 -14.87 6.47 -35.22
N LYS A 119 -15.57 6.20 -34.13
CA LYS A 119 -16.99 5.78 -34.17
C LYS A 119 -17.88 6.83 -34.82
N ASN A 120 -17.69 8.11 -34.51
CA ASN A 120 -18.47 9.19 -35.10
C ASN A 120 -18.18 9.35 -36.60
N LYS A 121 -16.91 9.22 -37.02
CA LYS A 121 -16.54 9.20 -38.44
C LYS A 121 -17.22 8.05 -39.19
N ASN A 122 -17.24 6.86 -38.59
CA ASN A 122 -17.86 5.66 -39.18
C ASN A 122 -19.39 5.65 -39.08
N LYS A 123 -20.03 6.66 -38.47
CA LYS A 123 -21.50 6.70 -38.25
C LYS A 123 -22.29 7.24 -39.46
N ILE A 124 -21.67 7.51 -40.60
CA ILE A 124 -22.31 8.02 -41.82
C ILE A 124 -21.96 7.03 -42.95
N LYS A 125 -22.83 6.27 -43.62
CA LYS A 125 -24.22 6.45 -44.08
C LYS A 125 -24.99 5.12 -43.94
N ALA A 126 -25.99 5.04 -43.05
CA ALA A 126 -27.10 4.13 -43.31
C ALA A 126 -28.01 4.86 -44.31
N LEU A 127 -27.86 4.55 -45.60
CA LEU A 127 -28.69 5.13 -46.65
C LEU A 127 -30.15 4.77 -46.33
N ASN A 128 -30.97 5.76 -46.00
CA ASN A 128 -32.42 5.58 -45.99
C ASN A 128 -32.84 5.29 -47.43
N HIS A 129 -33.09 4.01 -47.73
CA HIS A 129 -33.73 3.62 -48.97
C HIS A 129 -35.20 4.03 -48.86
N VAL A 130 -35.55 5.13 -49.53
CA VAL A 130 -36.94 5.57 -49.72
C VAL A 130 -37.53 4.63 -50.78
N ILE A 131 -38.54 3.84 -50.38
CA ILE A 131 -39.50 3.20 -51.29
C ILE A 131 -40.85 3.88 -51.05
#